data_AF-A0A1X1P554-F1
#
_entry.id   AF-A0A1X1P554-F1
#
_cell.length_a   1.000
_cell.length_b   1.000
_cell.length_c   1.000
_cell.angle_alpha   90.00
_cell.angle_beta   90.00
_cell.angle_gamma   90.00
#
_symmetry.space_group_name_H-M   'P 1'
#
loop_
_entity.id
_entity.type
_entity.pdbx_description
1 polymer ?
#
loop_
_entity_poly.entity_id
_entity_poly.type
_entity_poly.pdbx_seq_one_letter_code
_entity_poly.pdbx_strand_id
1 'polypeptide(L)'
;FSGWRRWNFALEGITSFSTVPLRVWTYIGLAFAALSFIYGTFIVMRTLLFGNPVHGYASLISVMLFVGGIQLIGIGVIGEYLGRIYHESKQRPVYLVRRRYRADALVGQHPGQHAAQPDALKLLQFPVRRIAAARRRQTAVASATVPRNVPVK
;
A
#
# COMPACT_ATOMS: atom_id res chain seq x y z
N PHE A 1 -14.67 -8.64 31.36
CA PHE A 1 -14.55 -8.17 29.97
C PHE A 1 -13.56 -7.02 29.89
N SER A 2 -12.37 -7.23 29.32
CA SER A 2 -11.34 -6.18 29.18
C SER A 2 -11.85 -5.03 28.30
N GLY A 3 -12.09 -3.86 28.90
CA GLY A 3 -12.44 -2.63 28.18
C GLY A 3 -11.26 -2.09 27.35
N TRP A 4 -10.03 -2.38 27.81
CA TRP A 4 -8.78 -1.98 27.17
C TRP A 4 -8.60 -2.52 25.76
N ARG A 5 -8.99 -3.78 25.54
CA ARG A 5 -8.90 -4.38 24.21
C ARG A 5 -9.85 -3.71 23.21
N ARG A 6 -11.03 -3.28 23.66
CA ARG A 6 -12.04 -2.62 22.82
C ARG A 6 -11.65 -1.18 22.47
N TRP A 7 -11.04 -0.45 23.41
CA TRP A 7 -10.47 0.87 23.15
C TRP A 7 -9.32 0.82 22.14
N ASN A 8 -8.42 -0.17 22.26
CA ASN A 8 -7.32 -0.33 21.32
C ASN A 8 -7.82 -0.59 19.89
N PHE A 9 -8.81 -1.48 19.72
CA PHE A 9 -9.41 -1.74 18.41
C PHE A 9 -10.11 -0.51 17.80
N ALA A 10 -10.76 0.33 18.63
CA ALA A 10 -11.38 1.56 18.16
C ALA A 10 -10.33 2.59 17.70
N LEU A 11 -9.23 2.74 18.45
CA LEU A 11 -8.09 3.58 18.07
C LEU A 11 -7.42 3.08 16.78
N GLU A 12 -7.20 1.76 16.66
CA GLU A 12 -6.70 1.13 15.43
C GLU A 12 -7.64 1.36 14.24
N GLY A 13 -8.96 1.30 14.45
CA GLY A 13 -9.95 1.59 13.40
C GLY A 13 -9.86 3.04 12.89
N ILE A 14 -9.70 4.02 13.80
CA ILE A 14 -9.60 5.44 13.43
C ILE A 14 -8.27 5.75 12.72
N THR A 15 -7.16 5.13 13.13
CA THR A 15 -5.85 5.37 12.51
C THR A 15 -5.61 4.56 11.23
N SER A 16 -6.31 3.43 11.03
CA SER A 16 -6.03 2.50 9.93
C SER A 16 -6.72 2.83 8.60
N PHE A 17 -7.90 3.45 8.63
CA PHE A 17 -8.68 3.68 7.40
C PHE A 17 -8.52 5.09 6.79
N SER A 18 -7.75 6.00 7.41
CA SER A 18 -7.72 7.40 6.92
C SER A 18 -6.53 8.23 7.37
N THR A 19 -6.11 9.21 6.55
CA THR A 19 -5.10 10.27 6.85
C THR A 19 -5.55 11.27 7.92
N VAL A 20 -6.59 10.95 8.67
CA VAL A 20 -7.17 11.78 9.73
C VAL A 20 -6.16 12.11 10.83
N PRO A 21 -5.39 11.15 11.40
CA PRO A 21 -4.44 11.46 12.47
C PRO A 21 -3.38 12.48 12.00
N LEU A 22 -2.89 12.29 10.78
CA LEU A 22 -1.89 13.16 10.17
C LEU A 22 -2.44 14.57 9.91
N ARG A 23 -3.70 14.68 9.45
CA ARG A 23 -4.40 15.96 9.22
C ARG A 23 -4.71 16.71 10.51
N VAL A 24 -5.19 16.00 11.54
CA VAL A 24 -5.44 16.59 12.86
C VAL A 24 -4.15 17.18 13.43
N TRP A 25 -3.05 16.44 13.32
CA TRP A 25 -1.75 16.92 13.79
C TRP A 25 -1.27 18.17 13.05
N THR A 26 -1.48 18.25 11.73
CA THR A 26 -1.12 19.44 10.94
C THR A 26 -1.94 20.67 11.36
N TYR A 27 -3.24 20.53 11.64
CA TYR A 27 -4.06 21.64 12.14
C TYR A 27 -3.62 22.11 13.53
N ILE A 28 -3.29 21.18 14.42
CA ILE A 28 -2.74 21.52 15.75
C ILE A 28 -1.43 22.28 15.60
N GLY A 29 -0.51 21.79 14.76
CA GLY A 29 0.76 22.47 14.48
C GLY A 29 0.57 23.88 13.92
N LEU A 30 -0.37 24.07 12.99
CA LEU A 30 -0.69 25.37 12.40
C LEU A 30 -1.24 26.35 13.46
N ALA A 31 -2.16 25.89 14.31
CA ALA A 31 -2.70 26.71 15.40
C ALA A 31 -1.60 27.15 16.37
N PHE A 32 -0.69 26.24 16.75
CA PHE A 32 0.45 26.57 17.60
C PHE A 32 1.45 27.52 16.95
N ALA A 33 1.72 27.37 15.65
CA ALA A 33 2.57 28.29 14.91
C ALA A 33 1.99 29.71 14.91
N ALA A 34 0.68 29.85 14.67
CA ALA A 34 -0.01 31.13 14.74
C ALA A 34 0.05 31.75 16.14
N LEU A 35 -0.21 30.96 17.19
CA LEU A 35 -0.15 31.42 18.58
C LEU A 35 1.27 31.88 18.96
N SER A 36 2.28 31.11 18.58
CA SER A 36 3.69 31.42 18.84
C SER A 36 4.12 32.69 18.09
N PHE A 37 3.65 32.90 16.86
CA PHE A 37 3.92 34.11 16.10
C PHE A 37 3.32 35.35 16.76
N ILE A 38 2.08 35.28 17.24
CA ILE A 38 1.42 36.38 17.96
C ILE A 38 2.16 36.69 19.27
N TYR A 39 2.45 35.66 20.07
CA TYR A 39 3.12 35.82 21.36
C TYR A 39 4.58 36.30 21.22
N GLY A 40 5.30 35.80 20.21
CA GLY A 40 6.64 36.27 19.86
C GLY A 40 6.63 37.73 19.43
N THR A 41 5.70 38.13 18.57
CA THR A 41 5.52 39.54 18.16
C THR A 41 5.23 40.44 19.36
N PHE A 42 4.37 39.99 20.28
CA PHE A 42 4.06 40.72 21.51
C PHE A 42 5.31 40.92 22.39
N ILE A 43 6.12 39.87 22.59
CA ILE A 43 7.38 39.96 23.33
C ILE A 43 8.37 40.92 22.66
N VAL A 44 8.54 40.83 21.35
CA VAL A 44 9.45 41.71 20.60
C VAL A 44 9.05 43.18 20.75
N MET A 45 7.76 43.49 20.55
CA MET A 45 7.24 44.85 20.72
C MET A 45 7.42 45.35 22.16
N ARG A 46 7.13 44.49 23.16
CA ARG A 46 7.31 44.84 24.57
C ARG A 46 8.77 45.09 24.93
N THR A 47 9.71 44.30 24.39
CA THR A 47 11.14 44.49 24.62
C THR A 47 11.67 45.76 23.97
N LEU A 48 11.17 46.12 22.76
CA LEU A 48 11.58 47.35 22.06
C LEU A 48 11.13 48.62 22.81
N LEU A 49 9.94 48.59 23.43
CA LEU A 49 9.33 49.77 24.06
C LEU A 49 9.76 49.99 25.52
N PHE A 50 9.99 48.93 26.30
CA PHE A 50 10.17 49.05 27.76
C PHE A 50 11.57 48.66 28.28
N GLY A 51 12.44 48.11 27.43
CA GLY A 51 13.71 47.50 27.88
C GLY A 51 13.46 46.26 28.77
N ASN A 52 14.41 45.32 28.82
CA ASN A 52 14.17 44.01 29.44
C ASN A 52 14.93 43.81 30.77
N PRO A 53 14.24 43.76 31.93
CA PRO A 53 14.83 43.44 33.22
C PRO A 53 14.67 41.94 33.52
N VAL A 54 15.56 41.11 32.95
CA VAL A 54 16.06 39.79 33.41
C VAL A 54 15.10 38.67 33.92
N HIS A 55 15.56 37.43 33.65
CA HIS A 55 15.14 36.10 34.14
C HIS A 55 13.85 35.50 33.56
N GLY A 56 13.98 34.92 32.37
CA GLY A 56 12.98 34.09 31.69
C GLY A 56 13.29 32.60 31.64
N TYR A 57 14.20 32.09 32.48
CA TYR A 57 14.67 30.70 32.39
C TYR A 57 13.55 29.66 32.64
N ALA A 58 12.75 29.84 33.69
CA ALA A 58 11.67 28.92 34.02
C ALA A 58 10.55 28.92 32.95
N SER A 59 10.18 30.09 32.44
CA SER A 59 9.18 30.20 31.37
C SER A 59 9.73 29.69 30.03
N LEU A 60 11.00 29.94 29.72
CA LEU A 60 11.67 29.40 28.52
C LEU A 60 11.70 27.88 28.53
N ILE A 61 12.15 27.27 29.64
CA ILE A 61 12.19 25.81 29.76
C ILE A 61 10.79 25.22 29.68
N SER A 62 9.79 25.81 30.34
CA SER A 62 8.40 25.32 30.28
C SER A 62 7.86 25.33 28.84
N VAL A 63 8.07 26.44 28.10
CA VAL A 63 7.65 26.54 26.69
C VAL A 63 8.43 25.54 25.82
N MET A 64 9.74 25.39 26.01
CA MET A 64 10.55 24.42 25.27
C MET A 64 10.09 22.99 25.49
N LEU A 65 9.84 22.58 26.74
CA LEU A 65 9.35 21.24 27.06
C LEU A 65 7.96 21.01 26.49
N PHE A 66 7.08 22.00 26.57
CA PHE A 66 5.72 21.89 26.06
C PHE A 66 5.71 21.74 24.53
N VAL A 67 6.45 22.60 23.83
CA VAL A 67 6.61 22.53 22.37
C VAL A 67 7.31 21.24 21.96
N GLY A 68 8.35 20.81 22.70
CA GLY A 68 9.06 19.55 22.44
C GLY A 68 8.19 18.31 22.65
N GLY A 69 7.36 18.29 23.69
CA GLY A 69 6.39 17.22 23.94
C GLY A 69 5.36 17.10 22.81
N ILE A 70 4.84 18.23 22.33
CA ILE A 70 3.97 18.28 21.15
C ILE A 70 4.73 17.72 19.94
N GLN A 71 5.93 18.20 19.62
CA GLN A 71 6.71 17.71 18.48
C GLN A 71 6.94 16.18 18.51
N LEU A 72 7.23 15.60 19.67
CA LEU A 72 7.40 14.14 19.84
C LEU A 72 6.12 13.36 19.49
N ILE A 73 4.95 13.86 19.88
CA ILE A 73 3.67 13.25 19.49
C ILE A 73 3.53 13.28 17.95
N GLY A 74 3.91 14.40 17.32
CA GLY A 74 3.92 14.52 15.86
C GLY A 74 4.81 13.51 15.16
N ILE A 75 6.02 13.31 15.67
CA ILE A 75 6.94 12.29 15.16
C ILE A 75 6.34 10.88 15.34
N GLY A 76 5.66 10.62 16.46
CA GLY A 76 4.95 9.36 16.69
C GLY A 76 3.87 9.07 15.62
N VAL A 77 3.03 10.07 15.33
CA VAL A 77 1.97 9.97 14.29
C VAL A 77 2.58 9.74 12.91
N ILE A 78 3.66 10.45 12.56
CA ILE A 78 4.37 10.27 11.30
C ILE A 78 5.00 8.87 11.23
N GLY A 79 5.60 8.38 12.32
CA GLY A 79 6.20 7.05 12.40
C GLY A 79 5.19 5.92 12.14
N GLU A 80 3.97 6.03 12.68
CA GLU A 80 2.89 5.09 12.42
C GLU A 80 2.49 5.09 10.92
N TYR A 81 2.40 6.28 10.32
CA TYR A 81 2.14 6.42 8.89
C TYR A 81 3.25 5.84 8.02
N LEU A 82 4.50 6.15 8.36
CA LEU A 82 5.68 5.68 7.64
C LEU A 82 5.81 4.16 7.72
N GLY A 83 5.48 3.56 8.88
CA GLY A 83 5.45 2.12 9.08
C GLY A 83 4.44 1.41 8.16
N ARG A 84 3.25 2.01 7.96
CA ARG A 84 2.25 1.49 7.01
C ARG A 84 2.74 1.57 5.57
N ILE A 85 3.30 2.71 5.16
CA ILE A 85 3.87 2.90 3.82
C ILE A 85 5.01 1.91 3.57
N TYR A 86 5.88 1.69 4.56
CA TYR A 86 6.97 0.73 4.47
C TYR A 86 6.49 -0.73 4.33
N HIS A 87 5.40 -1.07 5.02
CA HIS A 87 4.77 -2.38 4.87
C HIS A 87 4.16 -2.58 3.47
N GLU A 88 3.52 -1.54 2.93
CA GLU A 88 2.96 -1.55 1.58
C GLU A 88 4.06 -1.63 0.51
N SER A 89 5.14 -0.85 0.66
CA SER A 89 6.25 -0.81 -0.31
C SER A 89 7.00 -2.14 -0.40
N LYS A 90 6.93 -2.98 0.64
CA LYS A 90 7.56 -4.31 0.63
C LYS A 90 6.86 -5.33 -0.27
N GLN A 91 5.64 -5.05 -0.75
CA GLN A 91 4.84 -5.94 -1.61
C GLN A 91 4.85 -7.41 -1.14
N ARG A 92 4.85 -7.65 0.18
CA ARG A 92 4.93 -9.02 0.69
C ARG A 92 3.64 -9.76 0.37
N PRO A 93 3.67 -10.89 -0.35
CA PRO A 93 2.47 -11.67 -0.61
C PRO A 93 1.87 -12.12 0.72
N VAL A 94 0.58 -11.81 0.93
CA VAL A 94 -0.16 -12.12 2.18
C VAL A 94 -0.17 -13.63 2.45
N TYR A 95 -0.08 -14.45 1.40
CA TYR A 95 0.02 -15.90 1.51
C TYR A 95 0.78 -16.49 0.32
N LEU A 96 1.47 -17.60 0.57
CA LEU A 96 2.02 -18.46 -0.46
C LEU A 96 1.15 -19.72 -0.57
N VAL A 97 0.55 -19.94 -1.74
CA VAL A 97 -0.28 -21.13 -1.99
C VAL A 97 0.63 -22.34 -2.15
N ARG A 98 0.52 -23.31 -1.24
CA ARG A 98 1.40 -24.49 -1.23
C ARG A 98 0.94 -25.58 -2.22
N ARG A 99 -0.38 -25.80 -2.35
CA ARG A 99 -1.00 -26.67 -3.37
C ARG A 99 -2.42 -26.19 -3.66
N ARG A 100 -2.88 -26.39 -4.90
CA ARG A 100 -4.30 -26.28 -5.28
C ARG A 100 -4.81 -27.65 -5.67
N TYR A 101 -5.89 -28.10 -5.06
CA TYR A 101 -6.60 -29.32 -5.47
C TYR A 101 -7.73 -28.88 -6.41
N ARG A 102 -7.60 -29.24 -7.69
CA ARG A 102 -8.63 -28.98 -8.70
C ARG A 102 -9.61 -30.15 -8.64
N ALA A 103 -10.83 -29.89 -8.19
CA ALA A 103 -11.92 -30.85 -8.30
C ALA A 103 -12.45 -30.84 -9.74
N ASP A 104 -11.65 -31.37 -10.67
CA ASP A 104 -12.15 -31.65 -12.01
C ASP A 104 -13.14 -32.82 -11.92
N ALA A 105 -14.42 -32.45 -11.92
CA ALA A 105 -15.51 -33.25 -12.42
C ALA A 105 -15.72 -34.66 -11.79
N LEU A 106 -16.50 -34.68 -10.70
CA LEU A 106 -17.52 -35.71 -10.49
C LEU A 106 -18.72 -35.54 -11.46
N VAL A 107 -18.50 -34.97 -12.65
CA VAL A 107 -19.51 -34.83 -13.73
C VAL A 107 -19.38 -36.05 -14.65
N GLY A 108 -19.51 -37.24 -14.08
CA GLY A 108 -19.38 -38.51 -14.80
C GLY A 108 -20.23 -39.65 -14.26
N GLN A 109 -21.11 -39.38 -13.29
CA GLN A 109 -22.03 -40.40 -12.76
C GLN A 109 -23.45 -39.86 -12.75
N HIS A 110 -24.08 -39.83 -13.93
CA HIS A 110 -25.53 -40.01 -14.02
C HIS A 110 -25.79 -41.51 -14.19
N PRO A 111 -26.21 -42.24 -13.13
CA PRO A 111 -26.66 -43.60 -13.28
C PRO A 111 -28.07 -43.59 -13.88
N GLY A 112 -28.22 -44.23 -15.02
CA GLY A 112 -29.51 -44.50 -15.64
C GLY A 112 -29.78 -43.64 -16.87
N GLN A 113 -29.39 -44.16 -18.02
CA GLN A 113 -30.21 -44.09 -19.25
C GLN A 113 -29.59 -44.95 -20.36
N HIS A 114 -30.39 -45.92 -20.83
CA HIS A 114 -30.27 -46.71 -22.06
C HIS A 114 -29.35 -47.94 -22.06
N ALA A 115 -29.92 -49.05 -21.57
CA ALA A 115 -29.91 -50.27 -22.36
C ALA A 115 -30.52 -49.98 -23.75
N ALA A 116 -29.90 -50.54 -24.79
CA ALA A 116 -30.28 -50.52 -26.21
C ALA A 116 -29.95 -49.26 -27.04
N GLN A 117 -28.75 -49.23 -27.65
CA GLN A 117 -28.60 -48.83 -29.07
C GLN A 117 -27.23 -49.31 -29.62
N PRO A 118 -27.18 -50.31 -30.53
CA PRO A 118 -25.92 -50.88 -31.04
C PRO A 118 -25.28 -50.11 -32.22
N ASP A 119 -25.68 -48.86 -32.50
CA ASP A 119 -25.37 -48.18 -33.78
C ASP A 119 -24.41 -46.97 -33.68
N ALA A 120 -23.92 -46.62 -32.48
CA ALA A 120 -23.06 -45.45 -32.27
C ALA A 120 -21.59 -45.64 -32.70
N LEU A 121 -21.17 -46.86 -33.05
CA LEU A 121 -19.81 -47.15 -33.56
C LEU A 121 -19.57 -46.61 -34.98
N LYS A 122 -20.61 -46.13 -35.69
CA LYS A 122 -20.47 -45.40 -36.96
C LYS A 122 -20.13 -43.90 -36.79
N LEU A 123 -20.40 -43.30 -35.63
CA LEU A 123 -20.09 -41.88 -35.37
C LEU A 123 -18.66 -41.64 -34.86
N LEU A 124 -17.91 -42.69 -34.54
CA LEU A 124 -16.47 -42.62 -34.25
C LEU A 124 -15.59 -42.61 -35.51
N GLN A 125 -16.17 -42.62 -36.72
CA GLN A 125 -15.45 -42.49 -37.98
C GLN A 125 -15.24 -41.04 -38.46
N PHE A 126 -15.64 -40.02 -37.68
CA PHE A 126 -15.29 -38.64 -38.03
C PHE A 126 -13.81 -38.35 -37.73
N PRO A 127 -13.01 -37.97 -38.73
CA PRO A 127 -11.57 -37.77 -38.56
C PRO A 127 -11.31 -36.48 -37.79
N VAL A 128 -11.02 -36.59 -36.49
CA VAL A 128 -10.47 -35.49 -35.67
C VAL A 128 -8.98 -35.31 -36.01
N ARG A 129 -8.70 -34.90 -37.25
CA ARG A 129 -7.43 -34.32 -37.68
C ARG A 129 -7.67 -32.84 -37.88
N ARG A 130 -7.25 -31.99 -36.92
CA ARG A 130 -6.74 -30.60 -37.11
C ARG A 130 -6.80 -29.78 -35.81
N ILE A 131 -5.91 -30.02 -34.84
CA ILE A 131 -5.47 -28.94 -33.91
C ILE A 131 -3.96 -29.06 -33.58
N ALA A 132 -3.14 -29.47 -34.55
CA ALA A 132 -1.68 -29.55 -34.41
C ALA A 132 -0.91 -28.76 -35.48
N ALA A 133 -1.51 -27.72 -36.06
CA ALA A 133 -0.91 -26.93 -37.13
C ALA A 133 -1.08 -25.41 -36.88
N ALA A 134 -0.50 -24.90 -35.80
CA ALA A 134 -0.34 -23.46 -35.59
C ALA A 134 0.97 -23.10 -34.86
N ARG A 135 2.04 -23.90 -35.06
CA ARG A 135 3.37 -23.63 -34.49
C ARG A 135 4.52 -23.96 -35.45
N ARG A 136 4.39 -23.59 -36.72
CA ARG A 136 5.47 -23.67 -37.74
C ARG A 136 5.28 -22.63 -38.84
N ARG A 137 5.28 -21.33 -38.52
CA ARG A 137 5.36 -20.26 -39.55
C ARG A 137 6.14 -19.00 -39.12
N GLN A 138 6.95 -19.05 -38.05
CA GLN A 138 7.80 -17.90 -37.66
C GLN A 138 9.30 -18.18 -37.76
N THR A 139 9.73 -19.37 -38.19
CA THR A 139 11.16 -19.73 -38.33
C THR A 139 11.66 -19.77 -39.78
N ALA A 140 10.91 -19.28 -40.75
CA ALA A 140 11.33 -19.35 -42.16
C ALA A 140 10.89 -18.12 -42.98
N VAL A 141 11.24 -16.92 -42.53
CA VAL A 141 11.33 -15.75 -43.42
C VAL A 141 12.52 -14.91 -42.97
N ALA A 142 13.43 -14.67 -43.91
CA ALA A 142 14.42 -13.61 -43.92
C ALA A 142 15.70 -13.80 -43.08
N SER A 143 16.41 -14.90 -43.34
CA SER A 143 17.85 -14.81 -43.62
C SER A 143 18.04 -14.10 -44.97
N ALA A 144 18.06 -12.78 -45.00
CA ALA A 144 18.53 -12.03 -46.17
C ALA A 144 18.90 -10.60 -45.78
N THR A 145 20.17 -10.24 -46.07
CA THR A 145 20.75 -8.88 -46.14
C THR A 145 21.64 -8.47 -44.96
N VAL A 146 22.87 -9.00 -45.00
CA VAL A 146 24.10 -8.31 -44.55
C VAL A 146 24.68 -7.62 -45.79
N PRO A 147 25.01 -6.32 -45.75
CA PRO A 147 26.44 -5.96 -45.86
C PRO A 147 26.90 -4.68 -45.11
N ARG A 148 28.19 -4.74 -44.72
CA ARG A 148 29.26 -3.68 -44.60
C ARG A 148 28.95 -2.43 -43.74
N ASN A 149 29.61 -2.22 -42.59
CA ASN A 149 30.99 -1.74 -42.39
C ASN A 149 31.32 -0.39 -43.06
N VAL A 150 31.39 0.73 -42.31
CA VAL A 150 32.47 1.76 -42.28
C VAL A 150 32.30 2.68 -41.01
N PRO A 151 33.23 3.59 -40.62
CA PRO A 151 33.95 3.49 -39.34
C PRO A 151 33.85 4.72 -38.40
N VAL A 152 34.50 4.56 -37.25
CA VAL A 152 35.08 5.53 -36.28
C VAL A 152 35.11 7.01 -36.68
N LYS A 153 34.68 7.86 -35.75
CA LYS A 153 35.39 9.09 -35.35
C LYS A 153 35.19 9.35 -33.86
#